data_AF-A0A957KY80-F1
#
_entry.id   AF-A0A957KY80-F1
#
_cell.length_a   1.000
_cell.length_b   1.000
_cell.length_c   1.000
_cell.angle_alpha   90.00
_cell.angle_beta   90.00
_cell.angle_gamma   90.00
#
_symmetry.space_group_name_H-M   'P 1'
#
loop_
_entity.id
_entity.type
_entity.pdbx_description
1 polymer ?
#
loop_
_entity_poly.entity_id
_entity_poly.type
_entity_poly.pdbx_seq_one_letter_code
_entity_poly.pdbx_strand_id
1 'polypeptide(L)'
;LELDYKVNMPRVKELVRGQATVLGPIDPSGVMALGTPAMVTDAAREAIEVLGEGGGLILGPGCALPPKTPAENIHALMEAAREFGHYR
;
A
#
# COMPACT_ATOMS: atom_id res chain seq x y z
N LEU A 1 -12.21 -2.29 -4.45
CA LEU A 1 -11.93 -3.64 -3.92
C LEU A 1 -10.84 -3.50 -2.87
N GLU A 2 -11.11 -3.91 -1.64
CA GLU A 2 -10.09 -3.92 -0.59
C GLU A 2 -9.25 -5.21 -0.72
N LEU A 3 -7.94 -5.09 -0.49
CA LEU A 3 -6.96 -6.15 -0.72
C LEU A 3 -6.18 -6.45 0.56
N ASP A 4 -6.23 -7.71 1.01
CA ASP A 4 -5.36 -8.22 2.07
C ASP A 4 -3.88 -8.20 1.67
N TYR A 5 -2.98 -8.14 2.64
CA TYR A 5 -1.54 -8.04 2.42
C TYR A 5 -0.88 -9.26 1.75
N LYS A 6 -1.55 -10.42 1.75
CA LYS A 6 -1.02 -11.65 1.13
C LYS A 6 -1.42 -11.83 -0.33
N VAL A 7 -2.16 -10.90 -0.93
CA VAL A 7 -2.58 -11.04 -2.33
C VAL A 7 -1.39 -10.99 -3.28
N ASN A 8 -1.53 -11.65 -4.43
CA ASN A 8 -0.60 -11.49 -5.54
C ASN A 8 -0.92 -10.20 -6.29
N MET A 9 -0.19 -9.12 -5.98
CA MET A 9 -0.44 -7.79 -6.54
C MET A 9 -0.42 -7.74 -8.08
N PRO A 10 0.56 -8.35 -8.78
CA PRO A 10 0.55 -8.37 -10.24
C PRO A 10 -0.72 -9.01 -10.82
N ARG A 11 -1.12 -10.16 -10.28
CA ARG A 11 -2.32 -10.86 -10.73
C ARG A 11 -3.59 -10.05 -10.46
N VAL A 12 -3.66 -9.39 -9.31
CA VAL A 12 -4.78 -8.48 -9.01
C VAL A 12 -4.84 -7.36 -10.03
N LYS A 13 -3.70 -6.70 -10.33
CA LYS A 13 -3.67 -5.59 -11.30
C LYS A 13 -4.16 -6.02 -12.67
N GLU A 14 -3.72 -7.18 -13.17
CA GLU A 14 -4.19 -7.74 -14.44
C GLU A 14 -5.72 -7.89 -14.49
N LEU A 15 -6.32 -8.35 -13.39
CA LEU A 15 -7.76 -8.65 -13.32
C LEU A 15 -8.63 -7.40 -13.17
N VAL A 16 -8.14 -6.37 -12.49
CA VAL A 16 -8.95 -5.19 -12.11
C VAL A 16 -8.68 -3.96 -12.96
N ARG A 17 -7.65 -3.96 -13.81
CA ARG A 17 -7.25 -2.80 -14.63
C ARG A 17 -8.44 -2.27 -15.44
N GLY A 18 -8.77 -1.00 -15.22
CA GLY A 18 -9.87 -0.29 -15.89
C GLY A 18 -11.28 -0.69 -15.42
N GLN A 19 -11.41 -1.60 -14.44
CA GLN A 19 -12.70 -2.09 -13.95
C GLN A 19 -12.99 -1.68 -12.52
N ALA A 20 -11.97 -1.61 -11.65
CA ALA A 20 -12.14 -1.25 -10.26
C ALA A 20 -10.92 -0.53 -9.68
N THR A 21 -11.19 0.39 -8.76
CA THR A 21 -10.20 0.92 -7.83
C THR A 21 -9.91 -0.10 -6.74
N VAL A 22 -8.64 -0.27 -6.38
CA VAL A 22 -8.17 -1.11 -5.28
C VAL A 22 -7.71 -0.27 -4.10
N LEU A 23 -7.89 -0.80 -2.89
CA LEU A 23 -7.46 -0.23 -1.61
C LEU A 23 -6.56 -1.24 -0.90
N GLY A 24 -5.40 -0.81 -0.39
CA GLY A 24 -4.43 -1.67 0.29
C GLY A 24 -3.02 -1.59 -0.32
N PRO A 25 -2.16 -2.63 -0.19
CA PRO A 25 -2.32 -3.83 0.63
C PRO A 25 -1.24 -3.94 1.74
N ILE A 26 -0.76 -2.82 2.29
CA ILE A 26 0.40 -2.85 3.20
C ILE A 26 0.12 -3.71 4.43
N ASP A 27 1.07 -4.58 4.83
CA ASP A 27 0.91 -5.46 5.99
C ASP A 27 0.64 -4.62 7.26
N PRO A 28 -0.57 -4.71 7.85
CA PRO A 28 -0.95 -3.92 9.01
C PRO A 28 -0.15 -4.29 10.26
N SER A 29 0.32 -5.53 10.38
CA SER A 29 0.99 -6.03 11.57
C SER A 29 2.50 -5.99 11.43
N GLY A 30 3.05 -6.69 10.43
CA GLY A 30 4.49 -6.87 10.27
C GLY A 30 5.20 -5.61 9.81
N VAL A 31 4.57 -4.82 8.94
CA VAL A 31 5.17 -3.60 8.38
C VAL A 31 4.69 -2.37 9.14
N MET A 32 3.37 -2.16 9.24
CA MET A 32 2.86 -0.94 9.85
C MET A 32 3.07 -0.92 11.37
N ALA A 33 2.71 -1.98 12.11
CA ALA A 33 2.76 -1.95 13.58
C ALA A 33 4.12 -2.34 14.18
N LEU A 34 4.80 -3.35 13.62
CA LEU A 34 6.04 -3.91 14.17
C LEU A 34 7.29 -3.57 13.35
N GLY A 35 7.11 -2.99 12.16
CA GLY A 35 8.19 -2.64 11.26
C GLY A 35 8.79 -1.27 11.54
N THR A 36 9.61 -0.81 10.59
CA THR A 36 10.29 0.48 10.63
C THR A 36 9.76 1.42 9.54
N PRO A 37 9.99 2.74 9.65
CA PRO A 37 9.62 3.69 8.59
C PRO A 37 10.18 3.30 7.22
N ALA A 38 11.41 2.78 7.17
CA ALA A 38 12.04 2.31 5.93
C ALA A 38 11.28 1.12 5.32
N MET A 39 10.87 0.14 6.14
CA MET A 39 10.05 -0.99 5.67
C MET A 39 8.69 -0.54 5.13
N VAL A 40 8.09 0.47 5.76
CA VAL A 40 6.83 1.05 5.27
C VAL A 40 7.04 1.73 3.92
N THR A 41 8.08 2.54 3.79
CA THR A 41 8.42 3.22 2.53
C THR A 41 8.67 2.21 1.41
N ASP A 42 9.44 1.16 1.67
CA ASP A 42 9.71 0.12 0.67
C ASP A 42 8.45 -0.64 0.24
N ALA A 43 7.61 -1.05 1.20
CA ALA A 43 6.35 -1.73 0.89
C ALA A 43 5.38 -0.82 0.13
N ALA A 44 5.31 0.47 0.50
CA ALA A 44 4.51 1.48 -0.19
C ALA A 44 4.96 1.69 -1.63
N ARG A 45 6.27 1.81 -1.84
CA ARG A 45 6.88 1.95 -3.16
C ARG A 45 6.58 0.74 -4.04
N GLU A 46 6.76 -0.47 -3.53
CA GLU A 46 6.43 -1.71 -4.26
C GLU A 46 4.94 -1.76 -4.66
N ALA A 47 4.04 -1.49 -3.71
CA ALA A 47 2.60 -1.48 -3.98
C ALA A 47 2.23 -0.46 -5.05
N ILE A 48 2.84 0.73 -5.00
CA ILE A 48 2.67 1.78 -6.00
C ILE A 48 3.19 1.34 -7.38
N GLU A 49 4.40 0.80 -7.45
CA GLU A 49 5.02 0.36 -8.71
C GLU A 49 4.18 -0.73 -9.40
N VAL A 50 3.58 -1.65 -8.62
CA VAL A 50 2.80 -2.77 -9.17
C VAL A 50 1.33 -2.41 -9.43
N LEU A 51 0.67 -1.75 -8.48
CA LEU A 51 -0.78 -1.50 -8.53
C LEU A 51 -1.15 -0.12 -9.06
N GLY A 52 -0.23 0.85 -8.96
CA GLY A 52 -0.48 2.26 -9.30
C GLY A 52 -0.51 2.56 -10.80
N GLU A 53 0.11 1.71 -11.64
CA GLU A 53 0.20 1.93 -13.09
C GLU A 53 -1.19 2.11 -13.75
N GLY A 54 -1.41 3.22 -14.46
CA GLY A 54 -2.73 3.52 -15.04
C GLY A 54 -3.81 3.88 -14.01
N GLY A 55 -3.40 4.22 -12.78
CA GLY A 55 -4.26 4.68 -11.70
C GLY A 55 -5.09 3.58 -11.03
N GLY A 56 -6.03 4.02 -10.18
CA GLY A 56 -6.96 3.13 -9.48
C GLY A 56 -6.40 2.48 -8.21
N LEU A 57 -5.30 2.99 -7.65
CA LEU A 57 -4.79 2.58 -6.34
C LEU A 57 -5.13 3.64 -5.28
N ILE A 58 -5.72 3.21 -4.17
CA ILE A 58 -5.75 3.94 -2.91
C ILE A 58 -4.79 3.20 -1.97
N LEU A 59 -3.63 3.80 -1.70
CA LEU A 59 -2.63 3.19 -0.85
C LEU A 59 -3.10 3.16 0.62
N GLY A 60 -2.95 2.02 1.26
CA GLY A 60 -3.29 1.86 2.67
C GLY A 60 -2.90 0.49 3.22
N PRO A 61 -3.14 0.25 4.52
CA PRO A 61 -3.03 -1.10 5.07
C PRO A 61 -4.05 -2.03 4.41
N GLY A 62 -3.68 -3.30 4.25
CA GLY A 62 -4.58 -4.35 3.72
C GLY A 62 -5.56 -4.91 4.75
N CYS A 63 -5.77 -4.20 5.85
CA CYS A 63 -6.78 -4.47 6.87
C CYS A 63 -6.88 -3.24 7.78
N ALA A 64 -7.58 -3.36 8.90
CA ALA A 64 -7.58 -2.33 9.93
C ALA A 64 -6.17 -2.05 10.47
N LEU A 65 -5.84 -0.77 10.62
CA LEU A 65 -4.58 -0.33 11.22
C LEU A 65 -4.58 -0.65 12.73
N PRO A 66 -3.56 -1.32 13.27
CA PRO A 66 -3.49 -1.59 14.71
C PRO A 66 -3.43 -0.30 15.54
N PRO A 67 -4.08 -0.26 16.72
CA PRO A 67 -4.20 0.97 17.51
C PRO A 67 -2.88 1.48 18.09
N LYS A 68 -1.86 0.62 18.15
CA LYS A 68 -0.51 0.94 18.64
C LYS A 68 0.50 1.14 17.50
N THR A 69 0.04 1.27 16.26
CA THR A 69 0.93 1.57 15.15
C THR A 69 1.72 2.86 15.42
N PRO A 70 3.06 2.83 15.35
CA PRO A 70 3.87 4.01 15.58
C PRO A 70 3.53 5.13 14.58
N ALA A 71 3.51 6.38 15.05
CA ALA A 71 3.13 7.53 14.23
C ALA A 71 4.10 7.72 13.05
N GLU A 72 5.40 7.48 13.28
CA GLU A 72 6.45 7.52 12.28
C GLU A 72 6.20 6.56 11.11
N ASN A 73 5.58 5.40 11.36
CA ASN A 73 5.21 4.46 10.30
C ASN A 73 4.01 4.97 9.49
N ILE A 74 3.04 5.64 10.13
CA ILE A 74 1.93 6.29 9.44
C ILE A 74 2.46 7.45 8.58
N HIS A 75 3.36 8.27 9.13
CA HIS A 75 4.00 9.36 8.40
C HIS A 75 4.81 8.84 7.22
N ALA A 76 5.59 7.78 7.38
CA ALA A 76 6.34 7.14 6.29
C ALA A 76 5.43 6.69 5.14
N LEU A 77 4.29 6.07 5.44
CA LEU A 77 3.31 5.68 4.42
C LEU A 77 2.78 6.89 3.65
N MET A 78 2.46 7.98 4.36
CA MET A 78 1.97 9.21 3.75
C MET A 78 3.03 9.92 2.90
N GLU A 79 4.29 9.95 3.35
CA GLU A 79 5.38 10.52 2.55
C GLU A 79 5.68 9.67 1.32
N ALA A 80 5.73 8.34 1.45
CA ALA A 80 5.91 7.44 0.32
C ALA A 80 4.79 7.59 -0.72
N ALA A 81 3.54 7.78 -0.26
CA ALA A 81 2.41 8.08 -1.14
C ALA A 81 2.58 9.42 -1.87
N ARG A 82 3.17 10.45 -1.23
CA ARG A 82 3.48 11.72 -1.90
C ARG A 82 4.65 11.60 -2.87
N GLU A 83 5.69 10.87 -2.50
CA GLU A 83 6.91 10.77 -3.29
C GLU A 83 6.73 9.89 -4.53
N PHE A 84 6.18 8.68 -4.35
CA PHE A 84 6.03 7.69 -5.42
C PHE A 84 4.64 7.72 -6.07
N GLY A 85 3.65 8.37 -5.44
CA GLY A 85 2.26 8.48 -5.91
C GLY A 85 2.05 9.25 -7.22
N HIS A 86 3.11 9.85 -7.75
CA HIS A 86 3.08 10.64 -8.97
C HIS A 86 3.47 9.79 -10.17
N TYR A 87 2.48 9.12 -10.74
CA TYR A 87 2.60 8.36 -11.98
C TYR A 87 1.92 9.13 -13.12
N ARG A 88 2.58 9.18 -14.28
CA ARG A 88 2.07 9.82 -15.51
C ARG A 88 1.09 8.91 -16.25
#